data_AF-A0A7X7XLL6-F1
#
_entry.id   AF-A0A7X7XLL6-F1
#
_cell.length_a   1.000
_cell.length_b   1.000
_cell.length_c   1.000
_cell.angle_alpha   90.00
_cell.angle_beta   90.00
_cell.angle_gamma   90.00
#
_symmetry.space_group_name_H-M   'P 1'
#
loop_
_entity.id
_entity.type
_entity.pdbx_description
1 polymer ?
#
loop_
_entity_poly.entity_id
_entity_poly.type
_entity_poly.pdbx_seq_one_letter_code
_entity_poly.pdbx_strand_id
1 'polypeptide(L)' 'MARRALGSAALALTRALDAVAPGPWVVACSGGADSLALAWAAAFVARRRGTPCRAVVVDHG' A
#
# COMPACT_ATOMS: atom_id res chain seq x y z
N MET A 1 -9.30 9.05 -7.96
CA MET A 1 -8.55 10.20 -7.44
C MET A 1 -7.12 9.84 -7.02
N ALA A 2 -6.90 8.86 -6.13
CA ALA A 2 -5.56 8.47 -5.67
C ALA A 2 -4.54 8.17 -6.80
N ARG A 3 -4.92 7.40 -7.84
CA ARG A 3 -4.01 7.07 -8.95
C ARG A 3 -3.49 8.30 -9.72
N ARG A 4 -4.28 9.38 -9.85
CA ARG A 4 -3.82 10.63 -10.48
C ARG A 4 -2.86 11.41 -9.58
N ALA A 5 -3.07 11.38 -8.26
CA ALA A 5 -2.21 12.07 -7.29
C ALA A 5 -0.82 11.40 -7.15
N LEU A 6 -0.74 10.08 -7.33
CA LEU A 6 0.49 9.33 -7.11
C LEU A 6 1.46 9.31 -8.30
N GLY A 7 1.00 9.65 -9.52
CA GLY A 7 1.85 9.67 -10.72
C GLY A 7 2.68 8.39 -10.90
N SER A 8 4.01 8.54 -11.06
CA SER A 8 4.95 7.43 -11.23
C SER A 8 5.13 6.57 -9.98
N ALA A 9 4.89 7.11 -8.78
CA ALA A 9 5.01 6.38 -7.52
C ALA A 9 4.05 5.18 -7.45
N ALA A 10 2.87 5.29 -8.09
CA ALA A 10 1.93 4.19 -8.18
C ALA A 10 2.54 2.96 -8.91
N LEU A 11 3.26 3.18 -10.02
CA LEU A 11 3.89 2.08 -10.75
C LEU A 11 5.06 1.48 -9.97
N ALA A 12 5.90 2.34 -9.36
CA ALA A 12 7.04 1.89 -8.56
C ALA A 12 6.59 1.02 -7.38
N LEU A 13 5.61 1.49 -6.60
CA LEU A 13 5.09 0.76 -5.44
C LEU A 13 4.41 -0.54 -5.83
N THR A 14 3.60 -0.54 -6.90
CA THR A 14 2.92 -1.79 -7.33
C THR A 14 3.91 -2.85 -7.78
N ARG A 15 4.97 -2.47 -8.51
CA ARG A 15 6.07 -3.40 -8.88
C ARG A 15 6.82 -3.93 -7.67
N ALA A 16 7.13 -3.06 -6.70
CA ALA A 16 7.80 -3.48 -5.48
C ALA A 16 6.96 -4.49 -4.70
N LEU A 17 5.65 -4.26 -4.60
CA LEU A 17 4.72 -5.14 -3.89
C LEU A 17 4.43 -6.47 -4.63
N ASP A 18 4.58 -6.52 -5.94
CA ASP A 18 4.50 -7.78 -6.70
C ASP A 18 5.64 -8.74 -6.31
N ALA A 19 6.80 -8.20 -5.87
CA ALA A 19 7.93 -9.00 -5.37
C ALA A 19 7.78 -9.44 -3.90
N VAL A 20 6.79 -8.91 -3.17
CA VAL A 20 6.55 -9.30 -1.77
C VAL A 20 5.90 -10.70 -1.73
N ALA A 21 6.35 -11.53 -0.79
CA ALA A 21 5.84 -12.88 -0.62
C ALA A 21 4.31 -12.88 -0.36
N PRO A 22 3.57 -13.89 -0.87
CA PRO A 22 2.17 -14.08 -0.51
C PRO A 22 2.01 -14.27 1.00
N GLY A 23 0.93 -13.72 1.58
CA GLY A 23 0.62 -13.85 3.01
C GLY A 23 -0.15 -12.65 3.53
N PRO A 24 -0.67 -12.68 4.77
CA PRO A 24 -1.37 -11.51 5.32
C PRO A 24 -0.42 -10.30 5.40
N TRP A 25 -0.79 -9.21 4.74
CA TRP A 25 -0.04 -7.97 4.75
C TRP A 25 -0.64 -6.97 5.73
N VAL A 26 0.24 -6.30 6.48
CA VAL A 26 -0.12 -5.20 7.37
C VAL A 26 0.73 -3.99 6.99
N VAL A 27 0.07 -2.87 6.72
CA VAL A 27 0.75 -1.60 6.41
C VAL A 27 0.56 -0.64 7.58
N ALA A 28 1.66 -0.22 8.20
CA ALA A 28 1.66 0.87 9.16
C ALA A 28 1.45 2.20 8.43
N CYS A 29 0.41 2.94 8.83
CA CYS A 29 0.03 4.22 8.23
C CYS A 29 0.19 5.33 9.27
N SER A 30 1.19 6.18 9.08
CA SER A 30 1.43 7.37 9.92
C SER A 30 0.60 8.58 9.53
N GLY A 31 -0.04 8.56 8.35
CA GLY A 31 -0.74 9.71 7.76
C GLY A 31 0.13 10.56 6.81
N GLY A 32 1.43 10.26 6.72
CA GLY A 32 2.33 10.86 5.73
C GLY A 32 2.04 10.37 4.30
N ALA A 33 2.52 11.14 3.31
CA ALA A 33 2.29 10.84 1.89
C ALA A 33 2.79 9.45 1.48
N ASP A 34 3.97 9.04 1.94
CA ASP A 34 4.57 7.75 1.59
C ASP A 34 3.80 6.58 2.19
N SER A 35 3.39 6.67 3.45
CA SER A 35 2.65 5.60 4.12
C SER A 35 1.23 5.46 3.57
N LEU A 36 0.59 6.58 3.18
CA LEU A 36 -0.68 6.58 2.45
C LEU A 36 -0.54 5.99 1.04
N ALA A 37 0.52 6.33 0.31
CA ALA A 37 0.80 5.78 -1.01
C ALA A 37 1.04 4.27 -0.95
N LEU A 38 1.82 3.81 0.03
CA LEU A 38 2.07 2.40 0.30
C LEU A 38 0.78 1.66 0.68
N ALA A 39 -0.05 2.22 1.56
CA ALA A 39 -1.33 1.62 1.94
C ALA A 39 -2.28 1.48 0.74
N TRP A 40 -2.35 2.49 -0.12
CA TRP A 40 -3.12 2.41 -1.37
C TRP A 40 -2.59 1.33 -2.30
N ALA A 41 -1.27 1.28 -2.52
CA ALA A 41 -0.65 0.32 -3.44
C ALA A 41 -0.79 -1.12 -2.92
N ALA A 42 -0.61 -1.34 -1.62
CA ALA A 42 -0.80 -2.63 -0.96
C ALA A 42 -2.23 -3.12 -1.12
N ALA A 43 -3.24 -2.27 -0.85
CA ALA A 43 -4.64 -2.62 -1.06
C ALA A 43 -4.94 -2.98 -2.53
N PHE A 44 -4.36 -2.25 -3.49
CA PHE A 44 -4.54 -2.50 -4.91
C PHE A 44 -3.91 -3.82 -5.38
N VAL A 45 -2.67 -4.11 -4.97
CA VAL A 45 -1.96 -5.35 -5.34
C VAL A 45 -2.55 -6.55 -4.62
N ALA A 46 -2.83 -6.44 -3.32
CA ALA A 46 -3.36 -7.53 -2.52
C ALA A 46 -4.73 -8.02 -3.05
N ARG A 47 -5.61 -7.09 -3.46
CA ARG A 47 -6.88 -7.44 -4.13
C ARG A 47 -6.68 -8.24 -5.41
N ARG A 48 -5.67 -7.89 -6.22
CA ARG A 48 -5.36 -8.61 -7.47
C ARG A 48 -4.75 -9.98 -7.21
N ARG A 49 -3.97 -10.12 -6.13
CA ARG A 49 -3.28 -11.38 -5.74
C ARG A 49 -4.08 -12.27 -4.80
N GLY A 50 -5.32 -11.89 -4.43
CA GLY A 50 -6.12 -12.62 -3.44
C GLY A 50 -5.48 -12.67 -2.05
N THR A 51 -4.61 -11.71 -1.74
CA THR A 51 -3.81 -11.66 -0.51
C THR A 51 -4.56 -10.84 0.56
N PRO A 52 -4.72 -11.34 1.81
CA PRO A 52 -5.31 -10.53 2.88
C PRO A 52 -4.44 -9.30 3.16
N CYS A 53 -5.05 -8.11 3.25
CA CYS A 53 -4.33 -6.88 3.54
C CYS A 53 -5.11 -6.00 4.52
N ARG A 54 -4.40 -5.37 5.45
CA ARG A 54 -4.91 -4.37 6.40
C ARG A 54 -3.95 -3.19 6.48
N ALA A 55 -4.50 -1.99 6.63
CA ALA A 55 -3.74 -0.83 7.04
C ALA A 55 -4.07 -0.53 8.51
N VAL A 56 -3.05 -0.17 9.30
CA VAL A 56 -3.19 0.21 10.71
C VAL A 56 -2.70 1.63 10.86
N VAL A 57 -3.54 2.51 11.38
CA VAL A 57 -3.11 3.87 11.73
C VAL A 57 -2.23 3.79 12.97
N VAL A 58 -1.02 4.30 12.88
CA VAL A 58 -0.11 4.39 14.03
C VAL A 58 -0.27 5.79 14.62
N ASP A 59 -1.03 5.86 15.69
CA ASP A 59 -1.20 7.07 16.48
C ASP A 59 0.04 7.30 17.36
N HIS A 60 0.44 8.56 17.49
CA HIS A 60 1.60 8.98 18.29
C HIS A 60 1.18 9.87 19.46
N GLY A 61 -0.12 10.09 19.68
CA GLY A 61 -0.70 10.91 20.75
C GLY A 61 -1.34 12.21 20.24
#